data_AF-A0A924IC85-F1
#
_entry.id   AF-A0A924IC85-F1
#
_cell.length_a   1.000
_cell.length_b   1.000
_cell.length_c   1.000
_cell.angle_alpha   90.00
_cell.angle_beta   90.00
_cell.angle_gamma   90.00
#
_symmetry.space_group_name_H-M   'P 1'
#
loop_
_entity.id
_entity.type
_entity.pdbx_description
1 polymer ?
#
loop_
_entity_poly.entity_id
_entity_poly.type
_entity_poly.pdbx_seq_one_letter_code
_entity_poly.pdbx_strand_id
1 'polypeptide(L)'
;MNTDSTSEVSEPNPFPRPEKKATLKLGQRELSLLSIGVVALVVLALLMGGYRAFRNFKSQRDIVLNQSNLHSLFTALQLYSADYEGKLPPADHWLDAIAGYISVPQGTPNGKEGLLQGPSDGEPVNYVYNDDAEGYNLEPKPAKEDRQRLIAPKYLPLLIERIGVARNTHEKMAVPGSPSGDDAFAKSLQFPHYTNDPDNATTVVLFANGNIQRYIKRDFKK
;
A
#
# COMPACT_ATOMS: atom_id res chain seq x y z
N MET A 1 -49.98 97.70 19.13
CA MET A 1 -50.42 96.31 19.37
C MET A 1 -49.76 95.47 18.30
N ASN A 2 -48.93 94.50 18.72
CA ASN A 2 -48.43 93.30 18.03
C ASN A 2 -47.54 93.45 16.79
N THR A 3 -46.23 93.19 16.94
CA THR A 3 -45.48 91.91 16.71
C THR A 3 -45.06 91.78 15.24
N ASP A 4 -43.78 91.97 14.92
CA ASP A 4 -42.72 90.94 14.89
C ASP A 4 -42.76 90.08 13.63
N SER A 5 -41.58 89.71 13.12
CA SER A 5 -41.24 88.62 12.18
C SER A 5 -40.32 89.07 11.05
N THR A 6 -39.05 89.20 11.39
CA THR A 6 -37.92 88.82 10.53
C THR A 6 -38.19 87.45 9.90
N SER A 7 -38.16 87.35 8.58
CA SER A 7 -38.23 86.08 7.85
C SER A 7 -36.90 85.82 7.16
N GLU A 8 -36.15 84.87 7.70
CA GLU A 8 -34.94 84.28 7.12
C GLU A 8 -35.28 83.32 5.96
N VAL A 9 -34.44 83.39 4.91
CA VAL A 9 -33.69 82.27 4.30
C VAL A 9 -34.46 81.16 3.59
N SER A 10 -34.13 80.95 2.31
CA SER A 10 -33.40 79.74 1.84
C SER A 10 -33.38 79.71 0.31
N GLU A 11 -32.25 80.07 -0.30
CA GLU A 11 -31.96 79.63 -1.67
C GLU A 11 -31.68 78.11 -1.69
N PRO A 12 -32.21 77.36 -2.66
CA PRO A 12 -31.98 75.92 -2.77
C PRO A 12 -30.57 75.66 -3.32
N ASN A 13 -29.69 75.12 -2.48
CA ASN A 13 -28.34 74.70 -2.86
C ASN A 13 -28.38 73.46 -3.78
N PRO A 14 -27.96 73.53 -5.07
CA PRO A 14 -28.16 72.46 -6.04
C PRO A 14 -26.88 71.64 -6.27
N PHE A 15 -26.28 71.08 -5.22
CA PHE A 15 -25.14 70.18 -5.39
C PHE A 15 -25.32 68.89 -4.58
N PRO A 16 -25.59 67.73 -5.23
CA PRO A 16 -25.56 66.45 -4.53
C PRO A 16 -24.15 66.21 -4.00
N ARG A 17 -24.02 66.03 -2.69
CA ARG A 17 -22.73 65.76 -2.04
C ARG A 17 -22.17 64.43 -2.59
N PRO A 18 -20.90 64.39 -3.03
CA PRO A 18 -20.31 63.15 -3.51
C PRO A 18 -20.23 62.13 -2.37
N GLU A 19 -20.92 60.99 -2.53
CA GLU A 19 -20.80 59.86 -1.63
C GLU A 19 -19.40 59.24 -1.75
N LYS A 20 -18.67 59.22 -0.63
CA LYS A 20 -17.35 58.59 -0.54
C LYS A 20 -17.51 57.08 -0.65
N LYS A 21 -17.38 56.52 -1.85
CA LYS A 21 -17.18 55.08 -2.02
C LYS A 21 -15.85 54.70 -1.39
N ALA A 22 -15.90 53.92 -0.30
CA ALA A 22 -14.72 53.38 0.38
C ALA A 22 -13.99 52.42 -0.58
N THR A 23 -13.06 52.94 -1.38
CA THR A 23 -12.11 52.13 -2.12
C THR A 23 -10.97 51.81 -1.16
N LEU A 24 -10.88 50.54 -0.77
CA LEU A 24 -9.85 50.04 0.13
C LEU A 24 -8.51 50.12 -0.62
N LYS A 25 -7.79 51.24 -0.44
CA LYS A 25 -6.47 51.48 -1.03
C LYS A 25 -5.43 50.72 -0.22
N LEU A 26 -5.29 49.41 -0.46
CA LEU A 26 -4.14 48.68 0.04
C LEU A 26 -2.87 49.26 -0.58
N GLY A 27 -1.83 49.45 0.24
CA GLY A 27 -0.53 49.89 -0.24
C GLY A 27 0.10 48.84 -1.16
N GLN A 28 0.92 49.26 -2.14
CA GLN A 28 1.63 48.32 -3.03
C GLN A 28 2.44 47.25 -2.26
N ARG A 29 2.96 47.59 -1.07
CA ARG A 29 3.65 46.63 -0.19
C ARG A 29 2.73 45.55 0.37
N GLU A 30 1.51 45.91 0.74
CA GLU A 30 0.51 44.99 1.28
C GLU A 30 -0.03 44.07 0.18
N LEU A 31 -0.26 44.60 -1.03
CA LEU A 31 -0.63 43.80 -2.19
C LEU A 31 0.47 42.81 -2.60
N SER A 32 1.75 43.20 -2.50
CA SER A 32 2.87 42.30 -2.77
C SER A 32 3.03 41.20 -1.72
N LEU A 33 2.77 41.49 -0.44
CA LEU A 33 2.78 40.46 0.61
C LEU A 33 1.61 39.48 0.44
N LEU A 34 0.44 39.99 0.08
CA LEU A 34 -0.74 39.17 -0.17
C LEU A 34 -0.54 38.27 -1.39
N SER A 35 0.04 38.79 -2.48
CA SER A 35 0.34 37.98 -3.67
C SER A 35 1.36 36.88 -3.39
N ILE A 36 2.44 37.18 -2.64
CA ILE A 36 3.42 36.17 -2.19
C ILE A 36 2.73 35.11 -1.33
N GLY A 37 1.86 35.51 -0.40
CA GLY A 37 1.09 34.60 0.45
C GLY A 37 0.22 33.64 -0.37
N VAL A 38 -0.49 34.14 -1.38
CA VAL A 38 -1.31 33.32 -2.28
C VAL A 38 -0.44 32.35 -3.08
N VAL A 39 0.68 32.80 -3.65
CA VAL A 39 1.60 31.94 -4.39
C VAL A 39 2.17 30.84 -3.49
N ALA A 40 2.60 31.17 -2.28
CA ALA A 40 3.10 30.19 -1.32
C ALA A 40 2.04 29.14 -0.96
N LEU A 41 0.79 29.55 -0.76
CA LEU A 41 -0.33 28.64 -0.49
C LEU A 41 -0.59 27.70 -1.67
N VAL A 42 -0.58 28.20 -2.90
CA VAL A 42 -0.75 27.39 -4.11
C VAL A 42 0.40 26.38 -4.25
N VAL A 43 1.65 26.80 -4.05
CA VAL A 43 2.81 25.89 -4.09
C VAL A 43 2.69 24.82 -3.02
N LEU A 44 2.31 25.18 -1.78
CA LEU A 44 2.12 24.21 -0.70
C LEU A 44 1.02 23.18 -1.03
N ALA A 45 -0.10 23.63 -1.61
CA ALA A 45 -1.18 22.75 -2.03
C ALA A 45 -0.73 21.79 -3.15
N LEU A 46 0.03 22.27 -4.14
CA LEU A 46 0.59 21.44 -5.20
C LEU A 46 1.60 20.42 -4.68
N LEU A 47 2.49 20.82 -3.77
CA LEU A 47 3.45 19.91 -3.14
C LEU A 47 2.74 18.83 -2.34
N MET A 48 1.71 19.19 -1.57
CA MET A 48 0.95 18.23 -0.77
C MET A 48 0.17 17.24 -1.66
N GLY A 49 -0.50 17.74 -2.70
CA GLY A 49 -1.23 16.92 -3.67
C GLY A 49 -0.30 16.00 -4.47
N GLY A 50 0.80 16.54 -4.97
CA GLY A 50 1.83 15.80 -5.71
C GLY A 50 2.50 14.72 -4.86
N TYR A 51 2.82 15.03 -3.61
CA TYR A 51 3.40 14.06 -2.66
C TYR A 51 2.45 12.88 -2.40
N ARG A 52 1.14 13.14 -2.22
CA ARG A 52 0.14 12.09 -2.03
C ARG A 52 0.03 11.18 -3.26
N ALA A 53 -0.03 11.77 -4.46
CA ALA A 53 -0.08 11.00 -5.71
C ALA A 53 1.18 10.14 -5.90
N PHE A 54 2.36 10.71 -5.64
CA PHE A 54 3.64 10.00 -5.71
C PHE A 54 3.71 8.81 -4.75
N ARG A 55 3.28 8.98 -3.49
CA ARG A 55 3.25 7.89 -2.50
C ARG A 55 2.37 6.73 -2.97
N ASN A 56 1.17 7.03 -3.47
CA ASN A 56 0.28 5.98 -3.99
C ASN A 56 0.90 5.24 -5.18
N PHE A 57 1.52 5.96 -6.13
CA PHE A 57 2.21 5.35 -7.26
C PHE A 57 3.37 4.47 -6.79
N LYS A 58 4.16 4.94 -5.81
CA LYS A 58 5.25 4.16 -5.21
C LYS A 58 4.72 2.85 -4.63
N SER A 59 3.68 2.90 -3.79
CA SER A 59 3.10 1.69 -3.18
C SER A 59 2.57 0.70 -4.22
N GLN A 60 1.95 1.18 -5.31
CA GLN A 60 1.53 0.31 -6.42
C GLN A 60 2.70 -0.39 -7.10
N ARG A 61 3.75 0.38 -7.43
CA ARG A 61 4.95 -0.18 -8.04
C ARG A 61 5.60 -1.22 -7.13
N ASP A 62 5.69 -0.92 -5.84
CA ASP A 62 6.30 -1.81 -4.86
C ASP A 62 5.51 -3.13 -4.73
N ILE A 63 4.17 -3.09 -4.73
CA ILE A 63 3.32 -4.29 -4.80
C ILE A 63 3.61 -5.12 -6.07
N VAL A 64 3.72 -4.48 -7.23
CA VAL A 64 3.99 -5.18 -8.50
C VAL A 64 5.35 -5.87 -8.47
N LEU A 65 6.37 -5.22 -7.91
CA LEU A 65 7.69 -5.82 -7.73
C LEU A 65 7.62 -7.05 -6.80
N ASN A 66 6.91 -6.95 -5.68
CA ASN A 66 6.77 -8.08 -4.76
C ASN A 66 5.99 -9.25 -5.37
N GLN A 67 4.98 -8.98 -6.18
CA GLN A 67 4.29 -10.02 -6.95
C GLN A 67 5.22 -10.72 -7.94
N SER A 68 6.09 -9.96 -8.63
CA SER A 68 7.08 -10.52 -9.55
C SER A 68 8.11 -11.39 -8.80
N ASN A 69 8.54 -10.95 -7.62
CA ASN A 69 9.45 -11.72 -6.76
C ASN A 69 8.79 -13.02 -6.28
N LEU A 70 7.56 -12.95 -5.75
CA LEU A 70 6.78 -14.12 -5.33
C LEU A 70 6.54 -15.10 -6.48
N HIS A 71 6.29 -14.60 -7.69
CA HIS A 71 6.16 -15.46 -8.86
C HIS A 71 7.46 -16.20 -9.18
N SER A 72 8.61 -15.50 -9.11
CA SER A 72 9.92 -16.10 -9.34
C SER A 72 10.27 -17.15 -8.27
N LEU A 73 9.93 -16.87 -7.01
CA LEU A 73 10.08 -17.83 -5.90
C LEU A 73 9.16 -19.04 -6.08
N PHE A 74 7.92 -18.83 -6.53
CA PHE A 74 7.00 -19.92 -6.82
C PHE A 74 7.54 -20.83 -7.93
N THR A 75 8.08 -20.26 -9.01
CA THR A 75 8.73 -21.05 -10.07
C THR A 75 9.91 -21.86 -9.52
N ALA A 76 10.73 -21.28 -8.64
CA ALA A 76 11.83 -22.00 -8.00
C ALA A 76 11.33 -23.15 -7.11
N LEU A 77 10.26 -22.94 -6.34
CA LEU A 77 9.58 -23.98 -5.55
C LEU A 77 8.99 -25.09 -6.43
N GLN A 78 8.42 -24.73 -7.59
CA GLN A 78 7.90 -25.71 -8.55
C GLN A 78 9.02 -26.56 -9.15
N LEU A 79 10.13 -25.94 -9.55
CA LEU A 79 11.29 -26.67 -10.08
C LEU A 79 11.89 -27.61 -9.03
N TYR A 80 12.05 -27.14 -7.79
CA TYR A 80 12.41 -28.01 -6.67
C TYR A 80 11.41 -29.17 -6.55
N SER A 81 10.11 -28.89 -6.54
CA SER A 81 9.11 -29.96 -6.37
C SER A 81 9.19 -31.00 -7.49
N ALA A 82 9.47 -30.60 -8.74
CA ALA A 82 9.61 -31.52 -9.86
C ALA A 82 10.79 -32.51 -9.67
N ASP A 83 11.88 -32.05 -9.05
CA ASP A 83 13.04 -32.90 -8.76
C ASP A 83 12.83 -33.77 -7.51
N TYR A 84 11.89 -33.41 -6.63
CA TYR A 84 11.64 -34.05 -5.33
C TYR A 84 10.22 -34.65 -5.22
N GLU A 85 9.78 -35.42 -6.23
CA GLU A 85 8.51 -36.19 -6.23
C GLU A 85 7.24 -35.35 -5.99
N GLY A 86 7.25 -34.11 -6.47
CA GLY A 86 6.18 -33.12 -6.29
C GLY A 86 6.15 -32.45 -4.92
N LYS A 87 7.08 -32.75 -4.01
CA LYS A 87 7.07 -32.25 -2.63
C LYS A 87 7.75 -30.88 -2.51
N LEU A 88 7.12 -29.99 -1.75
CA LEU A 88 7.72 -28.72 -1.33
C LEU A 88 8.88 -28.93 -0.33
N PRO A 89 9.82 -27.97 -0.23
CA PRO A 89 10.98 -28.08 0.64
C PRO A 89 10.61 -28.08 2.13
N PRO A 90 11.55 -28.52 3.00
CA PRO A 90 11.42 -28.38 4.45
C PRO A 90 11.41 -26.90 4.87
N ALA A 91 10.66 -26.55 5.91
CA ALA A 91 10.46 -25.17 6.33
C ALA A 91 11.75 -24.50 6.85
N ASP A 92 12.55 -25.21 7.65
CA ASP A 92 13.75 -24.69 8.32
C ASP A 92 14.80 -24.09 7.34
N HIS A 93 14.85 -24.62 6.11
CA HIS A 93 15.87 -24.27 5.11
C HIS A 93 15.28 -24.07 3.71
N TRP A 94 14.04 -23.58 3.63
CA TRP A 94 13.29 -23.54 2.38
C TRP A 94 13.96 -22.68 1.29
N LEU A 95 14.58 -21.54 1.62
CA LEU A 95 15.32 -20.72 0.65
C LEU A 95 16.58 -21.42 0.18
N ASP A 96 17.32 -22.07 1.09
CA ASP A 96 18.56 -22.76 0.75
C ASP A 96 18.27 -23.93 -0.20
N ALA A 97 17.17 -24.64 0.05
CA ALA A 97 16.68 -25.72 -0.80
C ALA A 97 16.35 -25.24 -2.23
N ILE A 98 15.78 -24.04 -2.38
CA ILE A 98 15.41 -23.50 -3.69
C ILE A 98 16.47 -22.59 -4.34
N ALA A 99 17.56 -22.25 -3.65
CA ALA A 99 18.54 -21.25 -4.11
C ALA A 99 19.16 -21.58 -5.48
N GLY A 100 19.31 -22.88 -5.77
CA GLY A 100 19.78 -23.40 -7.07
C GLY A 100 18.79 -23.15 -8.21
N TYR A 101 17.49 -23.10 -7.91
CA TYR A 101 16.40 -22.97 -8.88
C TYR A 101 15.97 -21.51 -9.12
N ILE A 102 16.43 -20.57 -8.29
CA ILE A 102 16.16 -19.14 -8.47
C ILE A 102 16.88 -18.65 -9.74
N SER A 103 16.09 -18.35 -10.77
CA SER A 103 16.53 -17.67 -11.98
C SER A 103 16.16 -16.18 -11.90
N VAL A 104 17.11 -15.32 -12.25
CA VAL A 104 16.95 -13.88 -12.17
C VAL A 104 17.01 -13.30 -13.58
N PRO A 105 16.04 -12.47 -13.99
CA PRO A 105 16.13 -11.74 -15.24
C PRO A 105 17.43 -10.92 -15.33
N GLN A 106 18.00 -10.80 -16.53
CA GLN A 106 19.16 -9.94 -16.74
C GLN A 106 18.82 -8.49 -16.37
N GLY A 107 19.66 -7.86 -15.56
CA GLY A 107 19.49 -6.46 -15.13
C GLY A 107 18.72 -6.27 -13.83
N THR A 108 18.30 -7.33 -13.13
CA THR A 108 17.70 -7.21 -11.78
C THR A 108 18.72 -6.61 -10.80
N PRO A 109 18.40 -5.48 -10.13
CA PRO A 109 19.27 -4.90 -9.12
C PRO A 109 19.56 -5.91 -8.00
N ASN A 110 20.82 -6.01 -7.58
CA ASN A 110 21.29 -6.95 -6.55
C ASN A 110 21.15 -8.46 -6.91
N GLY A 111 20.85 -8.80 -8.16
CA GLY A 111 20.79 -10.19 -8.61
C GLY A 111 19.78 -11.04 -7.85
N LYS A 112 20.16 -12.26 -7.44
CA LYS A 112 19.29 -13.19 -6.70
C LYS A 112 18.78 -12.59 -5.40
N GLU A 113 19.63 -11.82 -4.73
CA GLU A 113 19.34 -11.21 -3.44
C GLU A 113 18.19 -10.20 -3.52
N GLY A 114 18.03 -9.54 -4.66
CA GLY A 114 16.92 -8.63 -4.93
C GLY A 114 15.55 -9.32 -5.06
N LEU A 115 15.51 -10.64 -5.30
CA LEU A 115 14.27 -11.41 -5.35
C LEU A 115 13.85 -11.94 -3.98
N LEU A 116 14.79 -12.06 -3.04
CA LEU A 116 14.52 -12.56 -1.69
C LEU A 116 13.91 -11.50 -0.78
N GLN A 117 13.94 -10.24 -1.23
CA GLN A 117 13.45 -9.07 -0.51
C GLN A 117 12.60 -8.18 -1.41
N GLY A 118 11.57 -7.60 -0.82
CA GLY A 118 10.64 -6.71 -1.51
C GLY A 118 10.70 -5.28 -0.98
N PRO A 119 10.51 -4.25 -1.83
CA PRO A 119 10.27 -2.90 -1.33
C PRO A 119 8.94 -2.79 -0.56
N SER A 120 8.87 -1.79 0.31
CA SER A 120 7.63 -1.38 0.97
C SER A 120 7.57 0.13 1.18
N ASP A 121 6.52 0.61 1.84
CA ASP A 121 6.41 2.01 2.23
C ASP A 121 7.43 2.44 3.30
N GLY A 122 7.98 1.48 4.05
CA GLY A 122 8.97 1.65 5.10
C GLY A 122 10.15 0.69 4.93
N GLU A 123 10.38 -0.18 5.92
CA GLU A 123 11.45 -1.17 5.89
C GLU A 123 11.18 -2.28 4.85
N PRO A 124 12.21 -2.86 4.21
CA PRO A 124 12.04 -3.95 3.26
C PRO A 124 11.27 -5.14 3.85
N VAL A 125 10.49 -5.81 3.00
CA VAL A 125 9.83 -7.07 3.36
C VAL A 125 10.70 -8.26 2.99
N ASN A 126 10.69 -9.28 3.83
CA ASN A 126 11.13 -10.63 3.47
C ASN A 126 9.88 -11.52 3.34
N TYR A 127 10.04 -12.64 2.65
CA TYR A 127 8.99 -13.64 2.51
C TYR A 127 9.10 -14.70 3.59
N VAL A 128 7.99 -14.99 4.26
CA VAL A 128 7.92 -16.02 5.31
C VAL A 128 7.25 -17.26 4.76
N TYR A 129 7.84 -18.43 4.98
CA TYR A 129 7.31 -19.71 4.54
C TYR A 129 6.33 -20.31 5.54
N ASN A 130 5.29 -20.97 5.06
CA ASN A 130 4.31 -21.62 5.92
C ASN A 130 4.76 -23.04 6.31
N ASP A 131 4.85 -23.32 7.61
CA ASP A 131 5.21 -24.65 8.13
C ASP A 131 4.23 -25.73 7.63
N ASP A 132 2.95 -25.41 7.44
CA ASP A 132 1.94 -26.37 6.95
C ASP A 132 2.12 -26.71 5.45
N ALA A 133 3.01 -26.01 4.73
CA ALA A 133 3.36 -26.30 3.35
C ALA A 133 4.58 -27.23 3.20
N GLU A 134 5.29 -27.52 4.30
CA GLU A 134 6.41 -28.45 4.27
C GLU A 134 6.01 -29.82 3.71
N GLY A 135 6.76 -30.30 2.72
CA GLY A 135 6.52 -31.61 2.10
C GLY A 135 5.16 -31.73 1.41
N TYR A 136 4.42 -30.64 1.24
CA TYR A 136 3.14 -30.63 0.55
C TYR A 136 3.37 -31.00 -0.91
N ASN A 137 2.56 -31.92 -1.43
CA ASN A 137 2.67 -32.36 -2.82
C ASN A 137 1.89 -31.43 -3.75
N LEU A 138 2.59 -30.70 -4.63
CA LEU A 138 1.98 -29.84 -5.64
C LEU A 138 1.33 -30.63 -6.78
N GLU A 139 1.73 -31.88 -6.99
CA GLU A 139 1.16 -32.72 -8.04
C GLU A 139 -0.18 -33.33 -7.60
N PRO A 140 -1.18 -33.35 -8.49
CA PRO A 140 -2.46 -33.96 -8.18
C PRO A 140 -2.35 -35.48 -8.15
N LYS A 141 -1.96 -36.08 -7.01
CA LYS A 141 -2.04 -37.54 -6.79
C LYS A 141 -3.47 -38.05 -6.66
N PRO A 142 -3.76 -39.32 -7.00
CA PRO A 142 -5.05 -39.93 -6.73
C PRO A 142 -5.33 -39.95 -5.22
N ALA A 143 -6.57 -39.61 -4.82
CA ALA A 143 -6.99 -39.36 -3.43
C ALA A 143 -6.79 -40.53 -2.43
N LYS A 144 -6.32 -41.69 -2.87
CA LYS A 144 -6.13 -42.89 -2.03
C LYS A 144 -4.74 -42.98 -1.39
N GLU A 145 -3.76 -42.21 -1.87
CA GLU A 145 -2.36 -42.31 -1.39
C GLU A 145 -1.91 -41.13 -0.53
N ASP A 146 -2.55 -39.96 -0.62
CA ASP A 146 -2.16 -38.79 0.16
C ASP A 146 -3.05 -38.61 1.40
N ARG A 147 -2.56 -39.05 2.56
CA ARG A 147 -3.07 -38.57 3.87
C ARG A 147 -2.81 -37.07 4.10
N GLN A 148 -2.03 -36.42 3.23
CA GLN A 148 -1.66 -35.00 3.28
C GLN A 148 -2.76 -34.04 2.77
N ARG A 149 -3.81 -34.52 2.09
CA ARG A 149 -4.84 -33.67 1.45
C ARG A 149 -5.93 -33.12 2.37
N LEU A 150 -5.58 -32.64 3.56
CA LEU A 150 -6.56 -31.92 4.40
C LEU A 150 -6.81 -30.50 3.88
N ILE A 151 -5.86 -29.91 3.16
CA ILE A 151 -5.94 -28.52 2.69
C ILE A 151 -5.84 -28.48 1.15
N ALA A 152 -6.83 -27.85 0.51
CA ALA A 152 -6.80 -27.65 -0.93
C ALA A 152 -5.73 -26.60 -1.30
N PRO A 153 -5.00 -26.75 -2.43
CA PRO A 153 -3.89 -25.86 -2.80
C PRO A 153 -4.26 -24.37 -2.85
N LYS A 154 -5.51 -24.05 -3.21
CA LYS A 154 -6.03 -22.68 -3.26
C LYS A 154 -6.18 -22.00 -1.90
N TYR A 155 -6.16 -22.78 -0.82
CA TYR A 155 -6.31 -22.31 0.55
C TYR A 155 -5.02 -22.40 1.35
N LEU A 156 -3.98 -23.07 0.85
CA LEU A 156 -2.69 -23.19 1.54
C LEU A 156 -1.81 -21.98 1.19
N PRO A 157 -1.59 -21.02 2.11
CA PRO A 157 -0.60 -19.97 1.90
C PRO A 157 0.79 -20.62 1.90
N LEU A 158 1.63 -20.27 0.92
CA LEU A 158 3.03 -20.66 0.87
C LEU A 158 3.93 -19.58 1.43
N LEU A 159 3.79 -18.35 0.90
CA LEU A 159 4.63 -17.22 1.26
C LEU A 159 3.77 -16.00 1.57
N ILE A 160 4.10 -15.30 2.65
CA ILE A 160 3.52 -14.00 2.99
C ILE A 160 4.62 -12.94 3.12
N GLU A 161 4.28 -11.69 2.86
CA GLU A 161 5.16 -10.56 3.12
C GLU A 161 5.24 -10.26 4.61
N ARG A 162 6.46 -10.04 5.12
CA ARG A 162 6.67 -9.58 6.49
C ARG A 162 7.82 -8.60 6.63
N ILE A 163 7.61 -7.58 7.44
CA ILE A 163 8.60 -6.53 7.71
C ILE A 163 9.56 -7.00 8.81
N GLY A 164 10.86 -6.76 8.63
CA GLY A 164 11.85 -6.88 9.71
C GLY A 164 12.16 -8.31 10.17
N VAL A 165 11.79 -9.33 9.40
CA VAL A 165 12.17 -10.72 9.68
C VAL A 165 13.44 -11.13 8.96
N ALA A 166 14.11 -12.16 9.47
CA ALA A 166 15.32 -12.71 8.87
C ALA A 166 14.99 -13.52 7.60
N ARG A 167 16.03 -13.85 6.83
CA ARG A 167 15.92 -14.81 5.72
C ARG A 167 15.62 -16.20 6.27
N ASN A 168 15.04 -17.05 5.43
CA ASN A 168 14.59 -18.40 5.81
C ASN A 168 13.55 -18.42 6.93
N THR A 169 12.99 -17.27 7.32
CA THR A 169 11.93 -17.27 8.34
C THR A 169 10.76 -18.11 7.83
N HIS A 170 10.26 -18.96 8.70
CA HIS A 170 9.09 -19.79 8.50
C HIS A 170 8.22 -19.73 9.76
N GLU A 171 6.94 -19.97 9.61
CA GLU A 171 6.01 -20.04 10.71
C GLU A 171 4.75 -20.81 10.34
N LYS A 172 4.03 -21.29 11.34
CA LYS A 172 2.70 -21.85 11.15
C LYS A 172 1.69 -20.75 10.87
N MET A 173 1.09 -20.78 9.68
CA MET A 173 0.04 -19.84 9.28
C MET A 173 -1.33 -20.51 9.30
N ALA A 174 -2.36 -19.75 9.69
CA ALA A 174 -3.72 -20.24 9.59
C ALA A 174 -4.14 -20.41 8.12
N VAL A 175 -4.96 -21.42 7.86
CA VAL A 175 -5.47 -21.75 6.53
C VAL A 175 -6.81 -21.04 6.33
N PRO A 176 -6.94 -20.10 5.37
CA PRO A 176 -8.22 -19.47 5.04
C PRO A 176 -9.20 -20.46 4.40
N GLY A 177 -10.49 -20.17 4.45
CA GLY A 177 -11.56 -21.02 3.87
C GLY A 177 -12.66 -21.41 4.86
N SER A 178 -12.58 -20.94 6.10
CA SER A 178 -13.66 -20.98 7.09
C SER A 178 -13.68 -19.67 7.88
N PRO A 179 -14.81 -19.24 8.46
CA PRO A 179 -14.87 -17.96 9.17
C PRO A 179 -13.81 -17.82 10.27
N SER A 180 -13.57 -18.87 11.07
CA SER A 180 -12.53 -18.86 12.10
C SER A 180 -11.10 -18.90 11.54
N GLY A 181 -10.89 -19.62 10.44
CA GLY A 181 -9.61 -19.67 9.73
C GLY A 181 -9.26 -18.34 9.08
N ASP A 182 -10.24 -17.66 8.47
CA ASP A 182 -10.07 -16.35 7.82
C ASP A 182 -9.68 -15.28 8.85
N ASP A 183 -10.34 -15.27 10.02
CA ASP A 183 -10.02 -14.31 11.09
C ASP A 183 -8.64 -14.58 11.72
N ALA A 184 -8.24 -15.85 11.84
CA ALA A 184 -6.90 -16.21 12.31
C ALA A 184 -5.82 -15.86 11.28
N PHE A 185 -6.09 -16.11 10.00
CA PHE A 185 -5.20 -15.77 8.90
C PHE A 185 -5.04 -14.25 8.77
N ALA A 186 -6.12 -13.49 8.90
CA ALA A 186 -6.06 -12.02 8.93
C ALA A 186 -5.13 -11.48 10.03
N LYS A 187 -5.09 -12.13 11.19
CA LYS A 187 -4.23 -11.74 12.32
C LYS A 187 -2.75 -12.03 12.10
N SER A 188 -2.39 -13.00 11.25
CA SER A 188 -0.99 -13.29 10.90
C SER A 188 -0.43 -12.36 9.81
N LEU A 189 -1.28 -11.60 9.13
CA LEU A 189 -0.87 -10.70 8.05
C LEU A 189 -0.35 -9.35 8.58
N GLN A 190 0.73 -8.87 7.97
CA GLN A 190 1.17 -7.48 8.04
C GLN A 190 0.84 -6.78 6.73
N PHE A 191 0.61 -5.46 6.77
CA PHE A 191 0.20 -4.66 5.61
C PHE A 191 1.25 -3.59 5.28
N PRO A 192 2.33 -3.97 4.56
CA PRO A 192 3.51 -3.13 4.32
C PRO A 192 3.31 -2.04 3.25
N HIS A 193 2.21 -2.08 2.50
CA HIS A 193 1.90 -1.12 1.43
C HIS A 193 0.71 -0.24 1.80
N TYR A 194 0.68 0.99 1.29
CA TYR A 194 -0.34 2.00 1.63
C TYR A 194 -0.49 2.25 3.13
N THR A 195 0.62 2.22 3.86
CA THR A 195 0.70 2.38 5.33
C THR A 195 0.13 3.71 5.82
N ASN A 196 0.12 4.74 4.97
CA ASN A 196 -0.46 6.06 5.24
C ASN A 196 -2.00 6.10 5.10
N ASP A 197 -2.61 5.02 4.60
CA ASP A 197 -4.06 4.85 4.50
C ASP A 197 -4.45 3.48 5.09
N PRO A 198 -4.73 3.41 6.40
CA PRO A 198 -4.98 2.14 7.09
C PRO A 198 -6.12 1.29 6.51
N ASP A 199 -7.05 1.90 5.78
CA ASP A 199 -8.17 1.20 5.15
C ASP A 199 -7.79 0.59 3.80
N ASN A 200 -6.77 1.16 3.13
CA ASN A 200 -6.22 0.64 1.88
C ASN A 200 -4.88 -0.07 2.06
N ALA A 201 -4.40 -0.20 3.30
CA ALA A 201 -3.18 -0.91 3.63
C ALA A 201 -3.24 -2.33 3.05
N THR A 202 -2.24 -2.69 2.25
CA THR A 202 -2.25 -3.89 1.40
C THR A 202 -1.06 -4.79 1.70
N THR A 203 -1.26 -6.09 1.54
CA THR A 203 -0.24 -7.13 1.58
C THR A 203 -0.45 -8.14 0.47
N VAL A 204 0.60 -8.86 0.10
CA VAL A 204 0.58 -9.87 -0.95
C VAL A 204 0.88 -11.25 -0.36
N VAL A 205 0.12 -12.25 -0.81
CA VAL A 205 0.24 -13.64 -0.37
C VAL A 205 0.29 -14.56 -1.58
N LEU A 206 1.24 -15.49 -1.59
CA LEU A 206 1.35 -16.58 -2.57
C LEU A 206 0.70 -17.85 -2.00
N PHE A 207 -0.15 -18.51 -2.79
CA PHE A 207 -0.79 -19.78 -2.45
C PHE A 207 -0.17 -20.96 -3.20
N ALA A 208 -0.43 -22.19 -2.72
CA ALA A 208 0.16 -23.41 -3.29
C ALA A 208 -0.29 -23.72 -4.72
N ASN A 209 -1.42 -23.15 -5.16
CA ASN A 209 -1.84 -23.20 -6.56
C ASN A 209 -1.14 -22.17 -7.46
N GLY A 210 -0.17 -21.41 -6.95
CA GLY A 210 0.52 -20.34 -7.68
C GLY A 210 -0.24 -19.03 -7.76
N ASN A 211 -1.44 -18.95 -7.19
CA ASN A 211 -2.19 -17.70 -7.16
C ASN A 211 -1.56 -16.72 -6.17
N ILE A 212 -1.39 -15.47 -6.61
CA ILE A 212 -0.88 -14.38 -5.77
C ILE A 212 -2.04 -13.43 -5.50
N GLN A 213 -2.51 -13.42 -4.25
CA GLN A 213 -3.63 -12.57 -3.85
C GLN A 213 -3.14 -11.32 -3.13
N ARG A 214 -3.86 -10.23 -3.35
CA ARG A 214 -3.68 -8.98 -2.60
C ARG A 214 -4.78 -8.92 -1.55
N TYR A 215 -4.39 -8.73 -0.30
CA TYR A 215 -5.33 -8.53 0.79
C TYR A 215 -5.28 -7.09 1.27
N ILE A 216 -6.44 -6.47 1.41
CA ILE A 216 -6.57 -5.12 1.92
C ILE A 216 -7.06 -5.21 3.37
N LYS A 217 -6.47 -4.43 4.27
CA LYS A 217 -6.77 -4.48 5.70
C LYS A 217 -8.26 -4.28 6.02
N ARG A 218 -8.98 -3.48 5.24
CA ARG A 218 -10.43 -3.29 5.41
C ARG A 218 -11.24 -4.56 5.18
N ASP A 219 -10.74 -5.50 4.38
CA ASP A 219 -11.45 -6.75 4.05
C ASP A 219 -11.61 -7.64 5.29
N PHE A 220 -10.85 -7.35 6.35
CA PHE A 220 -10.86 -8.06 7.64
C PHE A 220 -11.46 -7.25 8.80
N LYS A 221 -11.92 -6.02 8.57
CA LYS A 221 -12.66 -5.23 9.57
C LYS A 221 -14.14 -5.65 9.52
N LYS A 222 -14.48 -6.71 10.24
CA LYS A 222 -15.88 -7.08 10.52
C LYS A 222 -16.37 -6.41 11.79
#